data_AF-A0A9C9EPP8-F1
#
_entry.id   AF-A0A9C9EPP8-F1
#
_cell.length_a   1.000
_cell.length_b   1.000
_cell.length_c   1.000
_cell.angle_alpha   90.00
_cell.angle_beta   90.00
_cell.angle_gamma   90.00
#
_symmetry.space_group_name_H-M   'P 1'
#
loop_
_entity.id
_entity.type
_entity.pdbx_description
1 polymer ?
#
loop_
_entity_poly.entity_id
_entity_poly.type
_entity_poly.pdbx_seq_one_letter_code
_entity_poly.pdbx_strand_id
1 'polypeptide(L)'
;TGKSKCTGCGICAQNCPSLAIWVESKKDPETKKPVMSEFYIDFTLCMFCGYCVELCPFGALKVVPEEYEFSTFNKDDLIFDAEMLMAPAKSPEFLR
;
A
#
# COMPACT_ATOMS: atom_id res chain seq x y z
N THR A 1 6.72 -8.88 15.08
CA THR A 1 5.34 -9.40 15.00
C THR A 1 4.86 -9.18 13.59
N GLY A 2 4.67 -10.22 12.78
CA GLY A 2 4.27 -10.11 11.35
C GLY A 2 2.82 -9.64 11.13
N LYS A 3 2.37 -8.62 11.89
CA LYS A 3 1.07 -7.97 11.73
C LYS A 3 1.27 -6.60 11.11
N SER A 4 0.45 -6.26 10.12
CA SER A 4 0.44 -4.94 9.49
C SER A 4 0.22 -3.84 10.53
N LYS A 5 0.92 -2.71 10.36
CA LYS A 5 0.74 -1.49 11.16
C LYS A 5 -0.43 -0.63 10.65
N CYS A 6 -0.95 -0.93 9.46
CA CYS A 6 -2.03 -0.15 8.87
C CYS A 6 -3.35 -0.39 9.62
N THR A 7 -4.03 0.70 9.99
CA THR A 7 -5.36 0.66 10.64
C THR A 7 -6.50 0.91 9.67
N GLY A 8 -6.20 1.18 8.39
CA GLY A 8 -7.20 1.51 7.38
C GLY A 8 -7.72 2.96 7.43
N CYS A 9 -7.08 3.86 8.18
CA CYS A 9 -7.55 5.25 8.37
C CYS A 9 -7.72 6.10 7.09
N GLY A 10 -7.13 5.70 5.96
CA GLY A 10 -7.30 6.37 4.66
C GLY A 10 -6.57 7.72 4.48
N ILE A 11 -5.81 8.20 5.47
CA ILE A 11 -5.09 9.49 5.39
C ILE A 11 -4.16 9.56 4.16
N CYS A 12 -3.47 8.46 3.85
CA CYS A 12 -2.59 8.38 2.68
C CYS A 12 -3.36 8.52 1.36
N ALA A 13 -4.54 7.93 1.24
CA ALA A 13 -5.38 8.04 0.05
C ALA A 13 -5.95 9.45 -0.11
N GLN A 14 -6.44 10.05 0.97
CA GLN A 14 -7.01 11.41 0.95
C GLN A 14 -6.00 12.49 0.55
N ASN A 15 -4.72 12.26 0.84
CA ASN A 15 -3.64 13.22 0.56
C ASN A 15 -2.76 12.80 -0.63
N CYS A 16 -3.13 11.75 -1.36
CA CYS A 16 -2.37 11.33 -2.53
C CYS A 16 -2.64 12.32 -3.68
N PRO A 17 -1.63 13.07 -4.16
CA PRO A 17 -1.84 14.09 -5.20
C PRO A 17 -2.26 13.49 -6.55
N SER A 18 -1.90 12.23 -6.82
CA SER A 18 -2.26 11.53 -8.06
C SER A 18 -3.43 10.55 -7.90
N LEU A 19 -4.07 10.50 -6.72
CA LEU A 19 -5.19 9.60 -6.42
C LEU A 19 -4.88 8.11 -6.66
N ALA A 20 -3.61 7.72 -6.52
CA ALA A 20 -3.13 6.37 -6.82
C ALA A 20 -3.43 5.33 -5.73
N ILE A 21 -4.03 5.70 -4.60
CA ILE A 21 -4.18 4.82 -3.43
C ILE A 21 -5.66 4.58 -3.15
N TRP A 22 -6.04 3.30 -3.02
CA TRP A 22 -7.36 2.87 -2.57
C TRP A 22 -7.26 2.22 -1.19
N VAL A 23 -8.17 2.57 -0.27
CA VAL A 23 -8.20 2.00 1.09
C VAL A 23 -9.63 1.73 1.50
N GLU A 24 -9.90 0.49 1.89
CA GLU A 24 -11.15 0.12 2.56
C GLU A 24 -10.89 -0.31 4.01
N SER A 25 -11.86 -0.02 4.87
CA SER A 25 -11.84 -0.40 6.27
C SER A 25 -13.09 -1.16 6.66
N LYS A 26 -12.90 -2.16 7.53
CA LYS A 26 -13.99 -2.83 8.25
C LYS A 26 -13.81 -2.67 9.75
N LYS A 27 -14.88 -2.92 10.50
CA LYS A 27 -14.78 -2.99 11.97
C LYS A 27 -14.30 -4.37 12.38
N ASP A 28 -13.26 -4.42 13.21
CA ASP A 28 -12.85 -5.64 13.88
C ASP A 28 -13.99 -6.17 14.76
N PRO A 29 -14.38 -7.46 14.64
CA PRO A 29 -15.52 -8.00 15.36
C PRO A 29 -15.40 -7.94 16.88
N GLU A 30 -14.18 -8.07 17.42
CA GLU A 30 -13.89 -8.15 18.86
C GLU A 30 -13.65 -6.76 19.44
N THR A 31 -12.73 -6.00 18.85
CA THR A 31 -12.27 -4.71 19.39
C THR A 31 -13.12 -3.53 18.92
N LYS A 32 -13.98 -3.72 17.90
CA LYS A 32 -14.77 -2.69 17.20
C LYS A 32 -13.95 -1.56 16.57
N LYS A 33 -12.62 -1.66 16.60
CA LYS A 33 -11.71 -0.69 15.99
C LYS A 33 -11.72 -0.86 14.46
N PRO A 34 -11.52 0.22 13.70
CA PRO A 34 -11.30 0.10 12.27
C PRO A 34 -10.01 -0.67 11.99
N VAL A 35 -10.08 -1.61 11.05
CA VAL A 35 -8.96 -2.35 10.50
C VAL A 35 -9.05 -2.32 8.98
N MET A 36 -7.90 -2.26 8.32
CA MET A 36 -7.82 -2.31 6.87
C MET A 36 -8.44 -3.63 6.35
N SER A 37 -9.38 -3.52 5.42
CA SER A 37 -9.92 -4.67 4.67
C SER A 37 -9.23 -4.82 3.32
N GLU A 38 -9.08 -3.72 2.59
CA GLU A 38 -8.42 -3.67 1.29
C GLU A 38 -7.48 -2.48 1.22
N PHE A 39 -6.39 -2.64 0.47
CA PHE A 39 -5.42 -1.58 0.24
C PHE A 39 -4.75 -1.83 -1.11
N TYR A 40 -4.81 -0.83 -1.99
CA TYR A 40 -4.15 -0.89 -3.29
C TYR A 40 -3.34 0.37 -3.57
N ILE A 41 -2.24 0.21 -4.29
CA ILE A 41 -1.50 1.31 -4.93
C ILE A 41 -1.41 1.03 -6.41
N ASP A 42 -1.94 1.95 -7.22
CA ASP A 42 -1.75 1.95 -8.67
C ASP A 42 -0.43 2.65 -9.01
N PHE A 43 0.61 1.87 -9.28
CA PHE A 43 1.93 2.40 -9.66
C PHE A 43 1.96 3.02 -11.06
N THR A 44 0.90 2.86 -11.85
CA THR A 44 0.73 3.54 -13.14
C THR A 44 0.33 5.00 -12.96
N LEU A 45 -0.21 5.35 -11.78
CA LEU A 45 -0.60 6.71 -11.38
C LEU A 45 0.33 7.29 -10.32
N CYS A 46 1.05 6.46 -9.56
CA CYS A 46 1.94 6.92 -8.50
C CYS A 46 3.11 7.75 -9.08
N MET A 47 3.32 8.95 -8.52
CA MET A 47 4.45 9.82 -8.88
C MET A 47 5.63 9.74 -7.89
N PHE A 48 5.63 8.73 -7.00
CA PHE A 48 6.70 8.47 -6.03
C PHE A 48 7.08 9.66 -5.13
N CYS A 49 6.12 10.53 -4.80
CA CYS A 49 6.38 11.75 -4.01
C CYS A 49 6.68 11.53 -2.52
N GLY A 50 6.32 10.36 -1.95
CA GLY A 50 6.58 10.03 -0.54
C GLY A 50 5.57 10.55 0.49
N TYR A 51 4.57 11.36 0.11
CA TYR A 51 3.59 11.93 1.06
C TYR A 51 2.82 10.88 1.86
N CYS A 52 2.51 9.72 1.26
CA CYS A 52 1.84 8.64 1.95
C CYS A 52 2.65 8.07 3.12
N VAL A 53 3.99 8.16 3.07
CA VAL A 53 4.88 7.75 4.16
C VAL A 53 4.93 8.81 5.25
N GLU A 54 5.13 10.07 4.88
CA GLU A 54 5.24 11.19 5.84
C GLU A 54 3.96 11.39 6.65
N LEU A 55 2.80 11.27 6.00
CA LEU A 55 1.51 11.51 6.64
C LEU A 55 0.99 10.30 7.42
N CYS A 56 1.63 9.14 7.33
CA CYS A 56 1.15 7.94 8.01
C CYS A 56 1.46 8.01 9.52
N PRO A 57 0.44 8.19 10.40
CA PRO A 57 0.70 8.35 11.83
C PRO A 57 1.16 7.05 12.50
N PHE A 58 1.04 5.91 11.82
CA PHE A 58 1.42 4.58 12.32
C PHE A 58 2.71 4.05 11.70
N GLY A 59 3.32 4.78 10.75
CA GLY A 59 4.51 4.32 10.02
C GLY A 59 4.29 2.96 9.32
N ALA A 60 3.14 2.81 8.65
CA ALA A 60 2.74 1.58 7.98
C ALA A 60 3.29 1.45 6.56
N LEU A 61 3.65 2.57 5.92
CA LEU A 61 4.24 2.62 4.58
C LEU A 61 5.71 3.04 4.67
N LYS A 62 6.50 2.55 3.73
CA LYS A 62 7.92 2.92 3.56
C LYS A 62 8.25 2.92 2.08
N VAL A 63 8.95 3.96 1.61
CA VAL A 63 9.64 3.91 0.31
C VAL A 63 10.97 3.21 0.52
N VAL A 64 11.25 2.18 -0.29
CA VAL A 64 12.51 1.44 -0.27
C VAL A 64 13.28 1.81 -1.54
N PRO A 65 14.30 2.68 -1.46
CA PRO A 65 15.01 3.19 -2.65
C PRO A 65 15.66 2.09 -3.50
N GLU A 66 16.00 0.96 -2.88
CA GLU A 66 16.64 -0.17 -3.54
C GLU A 66 15.65 -1.01 -4.37
N GLU A 67 14.34 -0.85 -4.16
CA GLU A 67 13.30 -1.65 -4.83
C GLU A 67 12.63 -0.85 -5.95
N TYR A 68 13.27 -0.84 -7.12
CA TYR A 68 12.81 -0.12 -8.32
C TYR A 68 12.65 -1.01 -9.56
N GLU A 69 13.03 -2.29 -9.47
CA GLU A 69 13.08 -3.24 -10.59
C GLU A 69 11.78 -4.07 -10.68
N PHE A 70 10.64 -3.39 -10.91
CA PHE A 70 9.32 -4.03 -11.03
C PHE A 70 8.62 -3.70 -12.37
N SER A 71 9.39 -3.57 -13.44
CA SER A 71 8.82 -3.39 -14.78
C SER A 71 8.11 -4.66 -15.24
N THR A 72 6.98 -4.47 -15.93
CA THR A 72 6.11 -5.54 -16.41
C THR A 72 5.60 -5.22 -17.82
N PHE A 73 5.05 -6.22 -18.52
CA PHE A 73 4.46 -6.08 -19.84
C PHE A 73 2.98 -5.67 -19.80
N ASN A 74 2.26 -5.93 -18.70
CA ASN A 74 0.86 -5.55 -18.56
C ASN A 74 0.69 -4.44 -17.53
N LYS A 75 -0.20 -3.51 -17.84
CA LYS A 75 -0.51 -2.40 -16.94
C LYS A 75 -1.09 -2.88 -15.61
N ASP A 76 -1.94 -3.91 -15.64
CA ASP A 76 -2.68 -4.38 -14.47
C ASP A 76 -1.76 -4.98 -13.40
N ASP A 77 -0.59 -5.49 -13.80
CA ASP A 77 0.41 -6.03 -12.88
C ASP A 77 1.08 -4.91 -12.05
N LEU A 78 0.88 -3.63 -12.39
CA LEU A 78 1.35 -2.47 -11.61
C LEU A 78 0.32 -1.96 -10.57
N ILE A 79 -0.79 -2.67 -10.38
CA ILE A 79 -1.78 -2.36 -9.34
C ILE A 79 -1.55 -3.31 -8.18
N PHE A 80 -0.81 -2.84 -7.18
CA PHE A 80 -0.36 -3.71 -6.09
C PHE A 80 -1.38 -3.72 -4.96
N ASP A 81 -1.71 -4.91 -4.48
CA ASP A 81 -2.52 -5.11 -3.28
C ASP A 81 -1.67 -5.10 -1.99
N ALA A 82 -2.34 -5.23 -0.85
CA ALA A 82 -1.69 -5.26 0.45
C ALA A 82 -0.69 -6.43 0.59
N GLU A 83 -0.96 -7.58 -0.02
CA GLU A 83 -0.12 -8.77 0.08
C GLU A 83 1.19 -8.54 -0.69
N MET A 84 1.09 -8.05 -1.93
CA MET A 84 2.25 -7.69 -2.77
C MET A 84 3.13 -6.64 -2.08
N LEU A 85 2.53 -5.63 -1.44
CA LEU A 85 3.27 -4.56 -0.73
C LEU A 85 3.96 -5.04 0.55
N MET A 86 3.48 -6.14 1.15
CA MET A 86 4.10 -6.76 2.33
C MET A 86 5.10 -7.85 1.97
N ALA A 87 5.06 -8.34 0.73
CA ALA A 87 5.97 -9.36 0.24
C ALA A 87 7.39 -8.77 0.03
N PRO A 88 8.45 -9.58 0.16
CA PRO A 88 9.78 -9.19 -0.27
C PRO A 88 9.76 -8.85 -1.76
N ALA A 89 10.46 -7.79 -2.18
CA ALA A 89 10.43 -7.33 -3.56
C ALA A 89 10.99 -8.31 -4.62
N LYS A 90 11.67 -9.39 -4.20
CA LYS A 90 12.13 -10.47 -5.10
C LYS A 90 11.28 -11.74 -5.00
N SER A 91 10.12 -11.62 -4.36
CA SER A 91 9.20 -12.74 -4.21
C SER A 91 8.37 -12.96 -5.48
N PRO A 92 7.91 -14.19 -5.73
CA PRO A 92 7.03 -14.48 -6.87
C PRO A 92 5.71 -13.72 -6.83
N GLU A 93 5.26 -13.27 -5.65
CA GLU A 93 4.05 -12.45 -5.53
C GLU A 93 4.25 -11.02 -6.06
N PHE A 94 5.48 -10.50 -6.00
CA PHE A 94 5.86 -9.16 -6.45
C PHE A 94 6.28 -9.11 -7.94
N LEU A 95 6.77 -10.22 -8.49
CA LEU A 95 7.28 -10.32 -9.87
C LEU A 95 6.29 -10.96 -10.86
N ARG A 96 4.99 -10.92 -10.57
CA ARG A 96 3.97 -11.52 -11.44
C ARG A 96 3.82 -10.79 -12.77
#